data_AF-A0A7V4SQT5-F1
#
_entry.id   AF-A0A7V4SQT5-F1
#
_cell.length_a   1.000
_cell.length_b   1.000
_cell.length_c   1.000
_cell.angle_alpha   90.00
_cell.angle_beta   90.00
_cell.angle_gamma   90.00
#
_symmetry.space_group_name_H-M   'P 1'
#
loop_
_entity.id
_entity.type
_entity.pdbx_description
1 polymer ?
#
loop_
_entity_poly.entity_id
_entity_poly.type
_entity_poly.pdbx_seq_one_letter_code
_entity_poly.pdbx_strand_id
1 'polypeptide(L)'
;MRRPSARAQDRPALKRLQVIPGVGPSVAQDLLDLGIRSPEDLAGRDPEALYQELCGIRRCRLDRCMLYVLRCAVYFASEPDPDPERLKWWSWKDGAGRG
;
A
#
# COMPACT_ATOMS: atom_id res chain seq x y z
N MET A 1 23.99 -16.68 19.48
CA MET A 1 22.90 -15.68 19.50
C MET A 1 21.88 -16.05 18.43
N ARG A 2 20.62 -16.37 18.78
CA ARG A 2 19.57 -16.67 17.78
C ARG A 2 19.14 -15.36 17.13
N ARG A 3 19.46 -15.16 15.85
CA ARG A 3 18.91 -14.06 15.06
C ARG A 3 17.38 -14.23 15.03
N PRO A 4 16.57 -13.20 15.34
CA PRO A 4 15.14 -13.28 15.14
C PRO A 4 14.86 -13.61 13.67
N SER A 5 13.92 -14.55 13.43
CA SER A 5 13.45 -14.88 12.07
C SER A 5 13.03 -13.59 11.36
N ALA A 6 13.26 -13.48 10.05
CA ALA A 6 12.92 -12.29 9.25
C ALA A 6 11.50 -11.78 9.57
N ARG A 7 10.54 -12.70 9.66
CA ARG A 7 9.13 -12.44 10.04
C ARG A 7 8.93 -11.71 11.38
N ALA A 8 9.80 -11.91 12.37
CA ALA A 8 9.69 -11.24 13.67
C ALA A 8 10.18 -9.78 13.60
N GLN A 9 11.16 -9.50 12.73
CA GLN A 9 11.74 -8.16 12.54
C GLN A 9 10.81 -7.24 11.75
N ASP A 10 9.89 -7.82 10.97
CA ASP A 10 8.96 -7.08 10.12
C ASP A 10 7.68 -6.63 10.84
N ARG A 11 7.41 -7.14 12.05
CA ARG A 11 6.19 -6.83 12.80
C ARG A 11 5.98 -5.33 13.06
N PRO A 12 7.01 -4.52 13.37
CA PRO A 12 6.86 -3.07 13.47
C PRO A 12 6.48 -2.41 12.15
N ALA A 13 7.09 -2.85 11.03
CA ALA A 13 6.79 -2.34 9.69
C ALA A 13 5.34 -2.67 9.30
N LEU A 14 4.92 -3.92 9.50
CA LEU A 14 3.53 -4.34 9.25
C LEU A 14 2.52 -3.51 10.03
N LYS A 15 2.82 -3.15 11.29
CA LYS A 15 1.94 -2.27 12.08
C LYS A 15 1.93 -0.83 11.57
N ARG A 16 3.08 -0.30 11.13
CA ARG A 16 3.18 1.04 10.55
C ARG A 16 2.40 1.16 9.25
N LEU A 17 2.43 0.14 8.40
CA LEU A 17 1.70 0.15 7.12
C LEU A 17 0.17 0.10 7.33
N GLN A 18 -0.29 -0.52 8.42
CA GLN A 18 -1.72 -0.58 8.77
C GLN A 18 -2.32 0.75 9.25
N VAL A 19 -1.51 1.81 9.41
CA VAL A 19 -2.06 3.16 9.67
C VAL A 19 -2.70 3.77 8.42
N ILE A 20 -2.36 3.23 7.24
CA ILE A 20 -2.90 3.68 5.96
C ILE A 20 -4.37 3.22 5.88
N PRO A 21 -5.31 4.13 5.61
CA PRO A 21 -6.71 3.79 5.44
C PRO A 21 -6.92 2.72 4.36
N GLY A 22 -7.66 1.66 4.69
CA GLY A 22 -7.92 0.54 3.78
C GLY A 22 -6.80 -0.52 3.70
N VAL A 23 -5.67 -0.33 4.41
CA VAL A 23 -4.59 -1.32 4.46
C VAL A 23 -4.75 -2.24 5.67
N GLY A 24 -5.18 -3.47 5.40
CA GLY A 24 -5.21 -4.56 6.39
C GLY A 24 -3.90 -5.36 6.45
N PRO A 25 -3.80 -6.37 7.33
CA PRO A 25 -2.59 -7.18 7.50
C PRO A 25 -2.08 -7.85 6.22
N SER A 26 -2.98 -8.30 5.33
CA SER A 26 -2.61 -8.89 4.04
C SER A 26 -1.94 -7.87 3.13
N VAL A 27 -2.54 -6.69 2.98
CA VAL A 27 -2.00 -5.61 2.16
C VAL A 27 -0.71 -5.06 2.73
N ALA A 28 -0.59 -4.97 4.06
CA ALA A 28 0.66 -4.60 4.71
C ALA A 28 1.79 -5.59 4.39
N GLN A 29 1.48 -6.89 4.26
CA GLN A 29 2.45 -7.89 3.82
C GLN A 29 2.79 -7.72 2.34
N ASP A 30 1.80 -7.42 1.47
CA ASP A 30 2.05 -7.11 0.06
C ASP A 30 3.00 -5.91 -0.11
N LEU A 31 2.78 -4.84 0.67
CA LEU A 31 3.64 -3.66 0.69
C LEU A 31 5.05 -3.99 1.19
N LEU A 32 5.15 -4.81 2.23
CA LEU A 32 6.44 -5.26 2.75
C LEU A 32 7.22 -6.09 1.71
N ASP A 33 6.53 -6.93 0.94
CA ASP A 33 7.14 -7.73 -0.12
C ASP A 33 7.62 -6.86 -1.30
N LEU A 34 7.01 -5.68 -1.51
CA LEU A 34 7.49 -4.62 -2.41
C LEU A 34 8.66 -3.81 -1.82
N GLY A 35 9.14 -4.16 -0.63
CA GLY A 35 10.22 -3.46 0.07
C GLY A 35 9.78 -2.19 0.81
N ILE A 36 8.48 -1.93 0.90
CA ILE A 36 7.92 -0.76 1.59
C ILE A 36 7.78 -1.11 3.08
N ARG A 37 8.46 -0.36 3.95
CA ARG A 37 8.51 -0.65 5.40
C ARG A 37 7.76 0.39 6.22
N SER A 38 7.42 1.54 5.65
CA SER A 38 6.59 2.55 6.28
C SER A 38 5.79 3.37 5.26
N PRO A 39 4.75 4.11 5.68
CA PRO A 39 3.97 4.95 4.77
C PRO A 39 4.83 5.95 3.99
N GLU A 40 5.87 6.49 4.60
CA GLU A 40 6.75 7.47 3.97
C GLU A 40 7.49 6.88 2.75
N ASP A 41 7.74 5.57 2.71
CA ASP A 41 8.37 4.89 1.56
C ASP A 41 7.47 4.86 0.31
N LEU A 42 6.17 5.12 0.47
CA LEU A 42 5.20 5.23 -0.63
C LEU A 42 5.18 6.64 -1.25
N ALA A 43 5.69 7.65 -0.56
CA ALA A 43 5.63 9.02 -1.04
C ALA A 43 6.38 9.15 -2.39
N GLY A 44 5.71 9.69 -3.41
CA GLY A 44 6.28 9.85 -4.75
C GLY A 44 6.46 8.56 -5.56
N ARG A 45 6.00 7.40 -5.08
CA ARG A 45 5.97 6.16 -5.86
C ARG A 45 4.78 6.16 -6.83
N ASP A 46 4.94 5.52 -7.99
CA ASP A 46 3.84 5.32 -8.93
C ASP A 46 2.99 4.11 -8.49
N PRO A 47 1.70 4.30 -8.12
CA PRO A 47 0.84 3.21 -7.69
C PRO A 47 0.57 2.18 -8.79
N GLU A 48 0.61 2.56 -10.08
CA GLU A 48 0.47 1.59 -11.18
C GLU A 48 1.71 0.71 -11.27
N ALA A 49 2.91 1.29 -11.19
CA ALA A 49 4.16 0.54 -11.15
C ALA A 49 4.19 -0.44 -9.97
N LEU A 50 3.79 0.01 -8.77
CA LEU A 50 3.68 -0.85 -7.59
C LEU A 50 2.71 -2.02 -7.80
N TYR A 51 1.56 -1.77 -8.44
CA TYR A 51 0.59 -2.81 -8.76
C TYR A 51 1.15 -3.84 -9.74
N GLN A 52 1.84 -3.39 -10.80
CA GLN A 52 2.47 -4.28 -11.77
C GLN A 52 3.57 -5.13 -11.12
N GLU A 53 4.40 -4.52 -10.28
CA GLU A 53 5.43 -5.22 -9.51
C GLU A 53 4.81 -6.29 -8.61
N LEU A 54 3.73 -5.95 -7.91
CA LEU A 54 3.04 -6.88 -7.02
C LEU A 54 2.40 -8.05 -7.78
N CYS A 55 1.78 -7.78 -8.94
CA CYS A 55 1.31 -8.85 -9.83
C CYS A 55 2.46 -9.78 -10.25
N GLY A 56 3.64 -9.21 -10.51
CA GLY A 56 4.88 -9.94 -10.78
C GLY A 56 5.31 -10.85 -9.62
N ILE A 57 5.30 -10.34 -8.39
CA ILE A 57 5.63 -11.08 -7.17
C ILE A 57 4.62 -12.22 -6.93
N ARG A 58 3.33 -11.94 -7.09
CA ARG A 58 2.23 -12.89 -6.85
C ARG A 58 2.04 -13.90 -7.98
N ARG A 59 2.71 -13.70 -9.12
CA ARG A 59 2.60 -14.54 -10.33
C ARG A 59 1.16 -14.65 -10.85
N CYS A 60 0.33 -13.67 -10.55
CA CYS A 60 -1.05 -13.60 -11.00
C CYS A 60 -1.47 -12.14 -11.18
N ARG A 61 -2.54 -11.92 -11.95
CA ARG A 61 -3.14 -10.59 -12.05
C ARG A 61 -4.06 -10.38 -10.86
N LEU A 62 -3.69 -9.47 -9.98
CA LEU A 62 -4.50 -9.10 -8.82
C LEU A 62 -5.73 -8.30 -9.26
N ASP A 63 -6.77 -8.30 -8.44
CA ASP A 63 -7.95 -7.49 -8.70
C ASP A 63 -7.63 -5.99 -8.74
N ARG A 64 -8.40 -5.23 -9.54
CA ARG A 64 -8.22 -3.77 -9.65
C ARG A 64 -8.43 -3.05 -8.31
N CYS A 65 -9.14 -3.65 -7.35
CA CYS A 65 -9.28 -3.07 -6.02
C CYS A 65 -7.93 -2.86 -5.34
N MET A 66 -6.93 -3.70 -5.61
CA MET A 66 -5.59 -3.54 -5.06
C MET A 66 -4.90 -2.29 -5.61
N LEU A 67 -5.05 -1.99 -6.91
CA LEU A 67 -4.56 -0.74 -7.50
C LEU A 67 -5.16 0.49 -6.80
N TYR A 68 -6.45 0.45 -6.47
CA TYR A 68 -7.10 1.57 -5.78
C TYR A 68 -6.60 1.76 -4.35
N VAL A 69 -6.32 0.65 -3.64
CA VAL A 69 -5.67 0.71 -2.33
C VAL A 69 -4.27 1.30 -2.44
N LEU A 70 -3.48 0.91 -3.46
CA LEU A 70 -2.15 1.48 -3.70
C LEU A 70 -2.21 2.98 -4.04
N ARG A 71 -3.16 3.43 -4.85
CA ARG A 71 -3.39 4.86 -5.13
C ARG A 71 -3.71 5.64 -3.84
N CYS A 72 -4.61 5.11 -3.02
CA CYS A 72 -4.95 5.70 -1.72
C CYS A 72 -3.74 5.74 -0.78
N ALA A 73 -2.92 4.69 -0.77
CA ALA A 73 -1.74 4.58 0.08
C ALA A 73 -0.65 5.59 -0.32
N VAL A 74 -0.38 5.73 -1.62
CA VAL A 74 0.55 6.74 -2.14
C VAL A 74 0.05 8.15 -1.86
N TYR A 75 -1.25 8.41 -2.04
CA TYR A 75 -1.84 9.72 -1.71
C TYR A 75 -1.71 10.05 -0.23
N PHE A 76 -2.08 9.13 0.66
CA PHE A 76 -1.93 9.30 2.12
C PHE A 76 -0.48 9.57 2.52
N ALA A 77 0.49 8.92 1.86
CA ALA A 77 1.91 9.12 2.12
C ALA A 77 2.47 10.43 1.58
N SER A 78 1.88 10.96 0.49
CA SER A 78 2.41 12.13 -0.22
C SER A 78 1.76 13.44 0.25
N GLU A 79 0.57 13.39 0.86
CA GLU A 79 -0.17 14.56 1.30
C GLU A 79 -0.08 14.72 2.83
N PRO A 80 0.52 15.82 3.35
CA PRO A 80 0.62 16.06 4.79
C PRO A 80 -0.73 16.32 5.48
N ASP A 81 -1.73 16.83 4.76
CA ASP A 81 -3.11 17.02 5.26
C ASP A 81 -4.13 16.37 4.31
N PRO A 82 -4.25 15.03 4.31
CA PRO A 82 -5.02 14.32 3.31
C PRO A 82 -6.53 14.45 3.57
N ASP A 83 -7.26 14.91 2.55
CA ASP A 83 -8.73 14.93 2.55
C ASP A 83 -9.33 13.56 2.97
N PRO A 84 -10.08 13.50 4.08
CA PRO A 84 -10.70 12.27 4.59
C PRO A 84 -11.60 11.54 3.58
N GLU A 85 -12.23 12.26 2.64
CA GLU A 85 -13.06 11.65 1.60
C GLU A 85 -12.22 10.92 0.54
N ARG A 86 -10.99 11.39 0.31
CA ARG A 86 -10.02 10.75 -0.61
C ARG A 86 -9.22 9.64 0.07
N LEU A 87 -9.29 9.52 1.40
CA LEU A 87 -8.73 8.38 2.15
C LEU A 87 -9.59 7.11 2.08
N LYS A 88 -10.78 7.21 1.49
CA LYS A 88 -11.60 6.07 1.16
C LYS A 88 -11.07 5.44 -0.13
N TRP A 89 -10.54 4.22 -0.08
CA TRP A 89 -9.95 3.56 -1.25
C TRP A 89 -10.91 3.50 -2.45
N TRP A 90 -12.22 3.42 -2.23
CA TRP A 90 -13.22 3.41 -3.31
C TRP A 90 -13.35 4.73 -4.06
N SER A 91 -12.83 5.83 -3.51
CA SER A 91 -12.71 7.13 -4.20
C SER A 91 -11.68 7.09 -5.33
N TRP A 92 -10.86 6.04 -5.41
CA TRP A 92 -9.82 5.86 -6.44
C TRP A 92 -10.21 4.88 -7.55
N LYS A 93 -11.48 4.40 -7.55
CA LYS A 93 -12.02 3.58 -8.63
C LYS A 93 -11.96 4.34 -9.95
N ASP A 94 -11.70 3.63 -11.04
CA ASP A 94 -11.72 4.28 -12.36
C ASP A 94 -13.13 4.80 -12.65
N GLY A 95 -13.23 6.12 -12.91
CA GLY A 95 -14.50 6.83 -13.07
C GLY A 95 -14.90 7.72 -11.89
N ALA A 96 -14.20 7.68 -10.75
CA ALA A 96 -14.43 8.59 -9.62
C ALA A 96 -13.94 10.05 -9.86
N GLY A 97 -13.45 10.34 -11.08
CA GLY A 97 -12.93 11.64 -11.49
C GLY A 97 -13.00 11.87 -13.00
N ARG A 98 -14.15 11.58 -13.62
CA ARG A 98 -14.51 12.24 -14.88
C ARG A 98 -15.71 13.15 -14.62
N GLY A 99 -15.37 14.40 -14.29
CA GLY A 99 -16.21 15.59 -14.24
C GLY A 99 -15.27 16.76 -14.30
#